data_AF-A0A7C1U566-F1
#
_entry.id   AF-A0A7C1U566-F1
#
_cell.length_a   1.000
_cell.length_b   1.000
_cell.length_c   1.000
_cell.angle_alpha   90.00
_cell.angle_beta   90.00
_cell.angle_gamma   90.00
#
_symmetry.space_group_name_H-M   'P 1'
#
loop_
_entity.id
_entity.type
_entity.pdbx_description
1 polymer ?
#
loop_
_entity_poly.entity_id
_entity_poly.type
_entity_poly.pdbx_seq_one_letter_code
_entity_poly.pdbx_strand_id
1 'polypeptide(L)'
;MRQGGEGRGGRLALRVAVGLLLIALLAAGWLYRTYQGFLETPLAVADEGLVFEVRRGQSLKGVARALAAQGVLERPRFLVWLGISRGVAGRIQAGEYRIEPGTRPGDLLQRLVDGKVLLHPLTIVEGWTFAQMRAHLARQPFLRHTLEGASPEVVMQRIGRPGIHPEGRFLPDTYHFPRGTSDVECLKRAYAAMESFLAEAWAERDPGLPLETPYEALILASIIEKETAVPEERPLIAGVFVRRLQRGMRLQTDPTVIY
;
A
#
# COMPACT_ATOMS: atom_id res chain seq x y z
N MET A 1 72.33 -37.76 -34.42
CA MET A 1 71.32 -37.91 -33.34
C MET A 1 70.75 -36.53 -33.03
N ARG A 2 69.46 -36.31 -33.27
CA ARG A 2 68.74 -35.03 -33.10
C ARG A 2 68.23 -34.90 -31.66
N GLN A 3 68.73 -33.93 -30.91
CA GLN A 3 68.06 -33.38 -29.73
C GLN A 3 67.89 -31.88 -29.96
N GLY A 4 66.67 -31.36 -29.83
CA GLY A 4 66.41 -29.92 -29.94
C GLY A 4 65.05 -29.61 -30.56
N GLY A 5 63.95 -29.85 -29.84
CA GLY A 5 62.61 -29.50 -30.33
C GLY A 5 61.56 -29.21 -29.25
N GLU A 6 61.66 -29.81 -28.06
CA GLU A 6 60.53 -29.79 -27.09
C GLU A 6 60.42 -28.52 -26.23
N GLY A 7 61.44 -27.66 -26.19
CA GLY A 7 61.43 -26.46 -25.33
C GLY A 7 60.71 -25.21 -25.88
N ARG A 8 60.40 -25.17 -27.18
CA ARG A 8 59.78 -24.00 -27.84
C ARG A 8 58.26 -23.99 -27.74
N GLY A 9 57.61 -25.15 -27.81
CA GLY A 9 56.16 -25.29 -27.74
C GLY A 9 55.60 -24.94 -26.35
N GLY A 10 56.23 -25.43 -25.27
CA GLY A 10 55.77 -25.16 -23.90
C GLY A 10 55.89 -23.69 -23.48
N ARG A 11 56.95 -23.00 -23.92
CA ARG A 11 57.13 -21.55 -23.65
C ARG A 11 56.14 -20.69 -24.42
N LEU A 12 55.75 -21.10 -25.63
CA LEU A 12 54.71 -20.43 -26.40
C LEU A 12 53.33 -20.63 -25.75
N ALA A 13 52.99 -21.86 -25.37
CA ALA A 13 51.73 -22.17 -24.68
C ALA A 13 51.59 -21.40 -23.35
N LEU A 14 52.66 -21.32 -22.55
CA LEU A 14 52.66 -20.54 -21.30
C LEU A 14 52.45 -19.04 -21.56
N ARG A 15 53.10 -18.45 -22.57
CA ARG A 15 52.91 -17.04 -22.93
C ARG A 15 51.48 -16.74 -23.39
N VAL A 16 50.88 -17.65 -24.16
CA VAL A 16 49.48 -17.54 -24.59
C VAL A 16 48.55 -17.63 -23.37
N ALA A 17 48.78 -18.59 -22.47
CA ALA A 17 47.98 -18.74 -21.25
C ALA A 17 48.07 -17.50 -20.34
N VAL A 18 49.28 -16.96 -20.14
CA VAL A 18 49.49 -15.72 -19.37
C VAL A 18 48.82 -14.53 -20.07
N GLY A 19 48.92 -14.42 -21.40
CA GLY A 19 48.23 -13.39 -22.17
C GLY A 19 46.70 -13.46 -22.03
N LEU A 20 46.11 -14.66 -22.14
CA LEU A 20 44.67 -14.87 -21.94
C LEU A 20 44.23 -14.54 -20.52
N LEU A 21 45.02 -14.91 -19.51
CA LEU A 21 44.75 -14.57 -18.11
C LEU A 21 44.77 -13.05 -17.89
N LEU A 22 45.76 -12.34 -18.45
CA LEU A 22 45.84 -10.88 -18.36
C LEU A 22 44.63 -10.21 -19.03
N ILE A 23 44.21 -10.69 -20.21
CA ILE A 23 43.01 -10.20 -20.89
C ILE A 23 41.76 -10.44 -20.03
N ALA A 24 41.62 -11.63 -19.43
CA ALA A 24 40.50 -11.96 -18.55
C ALA A 24 40.46 -11.05 -17.30
N LEU A 25 41.61 -10.78 -16.68
CA LEU A 25 41.72 -9.87 -15.54
C LEU A 25 41.37 -8.42 -15.91
N LEU A 26 41.84 -7.94 -17.06
CA LEU A 26 41.49 -6.60 -17.55
C LEU A 26 39.99 -6.49 -17.84
N ALA A 27 39.41 -7.51 -18.48
CA ALA A 27 37.97 -7.56 -18.74
C ALA A 27 37.16 -7.59 -17.43
N ALA A 28 37.60 -8.37 -16.44
CA ALA A 28 36.97 -8.44 -15.12
C ALA A 28 37.06 -7.10 -14.38
N GLY A 29 38.23 -6.44 -14.40
CA GLY A 29 38.43 -5.12 -13.80
C GLY A 29 37.57 -4.04 -14.47
N TRP A 30 37.48 -4.05 -15.79
CA TRP A 30 36.59 -3.16 -16.55
C TRP A 30 35.12 -3.40 -16.21
N LEU A 31 34.68 -4.67 -16.15
CA LEU A 31 33.32 -5.03 -15.78
C LEU A 31 33.00 -4.61 -14.35
N TYR A 32 33.92 -4.84 -13.40
CA TYR A 32 33.77 -4.42 -12.01
C TYR A 32 33.65 -2.90 -11.89
N ARG A 33 34.52 -2.13 -12.55
CA ARG A 33 34.45 -0.67 -12.56
C ARG A 33 33.13 -0.17 -13.17
N THR A 34 32.68 -0.78 -14.27
CA THR A 34 31.42 -0.43 -14.92
C THR A 34 30.22 -0.74 -14.02
N TYR A 35 30.27 -1.86 -13.31
CA TYR A 35 29.24 -2.24 -12.37
C TYR A 35 29.20 -1.31 -11.14
N GLN A 36 30.34 -0.92 -10.60
CA GLN A 36 30.40 0.08 -9.52
C GLN A 36 29.84 1.42 -9.96
N GLY A 37 30.19 1.88 -11.18
CA GLY A 37 29.58 3.08 -11.76
C GLY A 37 28.07 2.99 -11.84
N PHE A 38 27.53 1.85 -12.29
CA PHE A 38 26.08 1.62 -12.33
C PHE A 38 25.40 1.73 -10.96
N LEU A 39 26.02 1.26 -9.88
CA LEU A 39 25.43 1.35 -8.54
C LEU A 39 25.31 2.79 -8.02
N GLU A 40 26.24 3.65 -8.43
CA GLU A 40 26.32 5.04 -8.00
C GLU A 40 25.55 5.99 -8.92
N THR A 41 25.39 5.66 -10.20
CA THR A 41 24.62 6.46 -11.17
C THR A 41 23.13 6.40 -10.85
N PRO A 42 22.47 7.54 -10.58
CA PRO A 42 21.02 7.58 -10.41
C PRO A 42 20.26 7.10 -11.64
N LEU A 43 19.06 6.58 -11.42
CA LEU A 43 18.11 6.25 -12.47
C LEU A 43 17.74 7.52 -13.27
N ALA A 44 17.57 7.37 -14.57
CA ALA A 44 17.19 8.46 -15.45
C ALA A 44 15.69 8.76 -15.30
N VAL A 45 15.36 9.60 -14.31
CA VAL A 45 13.99 10.00 -13.97
C VAL A 45 13.89 11.51 -14.02
N ALA A 46 12.79 12.02 -14.61
CA ALA A 46 12.48 13.45 -14.65
C ALA A 46 12.21 14.02 -13.25
N ASP A 47 12.30 15.34 -13.10
CA ASP A 47 12.20 16.03 -11.79
C ASP A 47 10.89 15.76 -11.03
N GLU A 48 9.80 15.47 -11.74
CA GLU A 48 8.48 15.14 -11.16
C GLU A 48 8.43 13.75 -10.49
N GLY A 49 9.46 12.93 -10.76
CA GLY A 49 9.51 11.51 -10.41
C GLY A 49 8.71 10.64 -11.38
N LEU A 50 8.86 9.33 -11.25
CA LEU A 50 8.15 8.34 -12.04
C LEU A 50 7.35 7.41 -11.11
N VAL A 51 6.07 7.23 -11.40
CA VAL A 51 5.27 6.15 -10.80
C VAL A 51 5.38 4.93 -11.69
N PHE A 52 6.00 3.87 -11.18
CA PHE A 52 6.22 2.62 -11.89
C PHE A 52 5.40 1.49 -11.25
N GLU A 53 4.58 0.81 -12.05
CA GLU A 53 3.78 -0.33 -11.59
C GLU A 53 4.53 -1.66 -11.79
N VAL A 54 4.70 -2.41 -10.70
CA VAL A 54 5.12 -3.81 -10.71
C VAL A 54 3.89 -4.70 -10.64
N ARG A 55 3.61 -5.43 -11.73
CA ARG A 55 2.46 -6.31 -11.81
C ARG A 55 2.65 -7.55 -10.92
N ARG A 56 1.53 -8.11 -10.43
CA ARG A 56 1.55 -9.39 -9.71
C ARG A 56 2.20 -10.49 -10.56
N GLY A 57 3.17 -11.20 -9.99
CA GLY A 57 3.94 -12.24 -10.67
C GLY A 57 5.05 -11.74 -11.61
N GLN A 58 5.27 -10.43 -11.73
CA GLN A 58 6.36 -9.89 -12.54
C GLN A 58 7.71 -10.15 -11.86
N SER A 59 8.63 -10.80 -12.57
CA SER A 59 9.99 -11.05 -12.06
C SER A 59 10.87 -9.80 -12.10
N LEU A 60 11.95 -9.76 -11.31
CA LEU A 60 12.95 -8.69 -11.36
C LEU A 60 13.52 -8.47 -12.77
N LYS A 61 13.67 -9.55 -13.55
CA LYS A 61 14.06 -9.48 -14.96
C LYS A 61 13.02 -8.73 -15.81
N GLY A 62 11.74 -8.96 -15.57
CA GLY A 62 10.64 -8.25 -16.21
C GLY A 62 10.61 -6.77 -15.83
N VAL A 63 10.77 -6.46 -14.54
CA VAL A 63 10.85 -5.08 -14.03
C VAL A 63 12.02 -4.33 -14.66
N ALA A 64 13.23 -4.91 -14.63
CA ALA A 64 14.43 -4.29 -15.19
C ALA A 64 14.28 -3.98 -16.69
N ARG A 65 13.72 -4.91 -17.48
CA ARG A 65 13.45 -4.69 -18.90
C ARG A 65 12.42 -3.58 -19.14
N ALA A 66 11.37 -3.53 -18.34
CA ALA A 66 10.34 -2.51 -18.47
C ALA A 66 10.88 -1.11 -18.15
N LEU A 67 11.70 -0.97 -17.10
CA LEU A 67 12.41 0.27 -16.78
C LEU A 67 13.37 0.69 -17.89
N ALA A 68 14.09 -0.27 -18.49
CA ALA A 68 14.97 0.01 -19.63
C ALA A 68 14.20 0.46 -20.87
N ALA A 69 13.03 -0.12 -21.14
CA ALA A 69 12.16 0.28 -22.26
C ALA A 69 11.62 1.71 -22.11
N GLN A 70 11.47 2.19 -20.87
CA GLN A 70 11.10 3.58 -20.56
C GLN A 70 12.31 4.53 -20.47
N GLY A 71 13.53 4.05 -20.75
CA GLY A 71 14.76 4.85 -20.67
C GLY A 71 15.27 5.11 -19.25
N VAL A 72 14.59 4.61 -18.22
CA VAL A 72 14.92 4.84 -16.80
C VAL A 72 16.19 4.10 -16.38
N LEU A 73 16.45 2.96 -17.01
CA LEU A 73 17.53 2.04 -16.64
C LEU A 73 18.35 1.62 -17.86
N GLU A 74 19.56 2.15 -17.99
CA GLU A 74 20.44 1.82 -19.13
C GLU A 74 20.86 0.34 -19.16
N ARG A 75 21.12 -0.24 -17.97
CA ARG A 75 21.74 -1.57 -17.82
C ARG A 75 20.86 -2.54 -17.04
N PRO A 76 19.76 -3.06 -17.63
CA PRO A 76 18.81 -3.91 -16.92
C PRO A 76 19.41 -5.21 -16.36
N ARG A 77 20.44 -5.75 -17.02
CA ARG A 77 21.12 -6.98 -16.55
C ARG A 77 21.85 -6.76 -15.22
N PHE A 78 22.36 -5.57 -14.95
CA PHE A 78 23.08 -5.27 -13.72
C PHE A 78 22.13 -5.18 -12.52
N LEU A 79 20.92 -4.64 -12.70
CA LEU A 79 19.89 -4.67 -11.65
C LEU A 79 19.50 -6.12 -11.29
N VAL A 80 19.36 -6.99 -12.30
CA VAL A 80 19.06 -8.41 -12.08
C VAL A 80 20.22 -9.09 -11.35
N TRP A 81 21.47 -8.82 -11.77
CA TRP A 81 22.65 -9.39 -11.10
C TRP A 81 22.76 -8.92 -9.65
N LEU A 82 22.49 -7.64 -9.37
CA LEU A 82 22.42 -7.09 -8.01
C LEU A 82 21.38 -7.82 -7.14
N GLY A 83 20.20 -8.09 -7.70
CA GLY A 83 19.16 -8.86 -6.99
C GLY A 83 19.57 -10.30 -6.72
N ILE A 84 20.25 -10.95 -7.67
CA ILE A 84 20.74 -12.33 -7.52
C ILE A 84 21.88 -12.37 -6.49
N SER A 85 22.85 -11.46 -6.56
CA SER A 85 24.01 -11.44 -5.65
C SER A 85 23.62 -11.16 -4.21
N ARG A 86 22.54 -10.41 -3.99
CA ARG A 86 21.94 -10.17 -2.67
C ARG A 86 20.95 -11.27 -2.23
N GLY A 87 20.63 -12.25 -3.07
CA GLY A 87 19.64 -13.30 -2.76
C GLY A 87 18.20 -12.79 -2.65
N VAL A 88 17.87 -11.65 -3.26
CA VAL A 88 16.55 -10.98 -3.14
C VAL A 88 15.77 -10.92 -4.45
N ALA A 89 16.30 -11.47 -5.55
CA ALA A 89 15.67 -11.38 -6.87
C ALA A 89 14.22 -11.89 -6.93
N GLY A 90 13.86 -12.87 -6.10
CA GLY A 90 12.51 -13.42 -5.99
C GLY A 90 11.64 -12.81 -4.88
N ARG A 91 12.15 -11.82 -4.15
CA ARG A 91 11.48 -11.22 -2.98
C ARG A 91 10.80 -9.89 -3.27
N ILE A 92 10.84 -9.42 -4.51
CA ILE A 92 10.21 -8.15 -4.90
C ILE A 92 8.68 -8.25 -4.77
N GLN A 93 8.07 -7.17 -4.32
CA GLN A 93 6.64 -7.07 -4.11
C GLN A 93 5.96 -6.36 -5.29
N ALA A 94 4.74 -6.80 -5.61
CA ALA A 94 3.90 -6.12 -6.59
C ALA A 94 3.29 -4.84 -6.00
N GLY A 95 3.07 -3.84 -6.84
CA GLY A 95 2.50 -2.55 -6.45
C GLY A 95 3.06 -1.39 -7.28
N GLU A 96 2.55 -0.20 -7.01
CA GLU A 96 3.10 1.02 -7.58
C GLU A 96 4.25 1.52 -6.73
N TYR A 97 5.30 2.03 -7.37
CA TYR A 97 6.48 2.59 -6.69
C TYR A 97 6.75 3.97 -7.24
N ARG A 98 6.95 4.94 -6.34
CA ARG A 98 7.47 6.25 -6.72
C ARG A 98 8.99 6.18 -6.77
N ILE A 99 9.55 6.41 -7.96
CA ILE A 99 10.97 6.55 -8.21
C ILE A 99 11.25 8.05 -8.28
N GLU A 100 12.02 8.56 -7.32
CA GLU A 100 12.36 9.98 -7.22
C GLU A 100 13.64 10.27 -8.02
N PRO A 101 13.83 11.53 -8.47
CA PRO A 101 15.13 11.95 -9.01
C PRO A 101 16.25 11.63 -8.01
N GLY A 102 17.39 11.14 -8.51
CA GLY A 102 18.51 10.75 -7.66
C GLY A 102 18.43 9.32 -7.09
N THR A 103 17.31 8.60 -7.25
CA THR A 103 17.18 7.21 -6.79
C THR A 103 18.23 6.31 -7.47
N ARG A 104 19.02 5.56 -6.70
CA ARG A 104 20.02 4.63 -7.25
C ARG A 104 19.43 3.23 -7.45
N PRO A 105 20.02 2.39 -8.31
CA PRO A 105 19.54 1.02 -8.52
C PRO A 105 19.45 0.17 -7.24
N GLY A 106 20.37 0.38 -6.29
CA GLY A 106 20.37 -0.27 -4.99
C GLY A 106 19.16 0.11 -4.14
N ASP A 107 18.80 1.39 -4.13
CA ASP A 107 17.65 1.91 -3.38
C ASP A 107 16.34 1.45 -3.99
N LEU A 108 16.24 1.48 -5.32
CA LEU A 108 15.10 0.93 -6.04
C LEU A 108 14.90 -0.54 -5.69
N LEU A 109 15.96 -1.37 -5.78
CA LEU A 109 15.86 -2.78 -5.44
C LEU A 109 15.41 -2.98 -3.98
N GLN A 110 15.93 -2.19 -3.05
CA GLN A 110 15.53 -2.28 -1.65
C GLN A 110 14.05 -1.90 -1.47
N ARG A 111 13.59 -0.81 -2.09
CA ARG A 111 12.16 -0.40 -2.06
C ARG A 111 11.25 -1.50 -2.61
N LEU A 112 11.66 -2.15 -3.71
CA LEU A 112 10.93 -3.27 -4.31
C LEU A 112 10.85 -4.49 -3.37
N VAL A 113 11.93 -4.80 -2.65
CA VAL A 113 12.00 -5.93 -1.73
C VAL A 113 11.23 -5.66 -0.43
N ASP A 114 11.34 -4.45 0.11
CA ASP A 114 10.63 -4.01 1.31
C ASP A 114 9.13 -3.84 1.06
N GLY A 115 8.70 -3.76 -0.20
CA GLY A 115 7.32 -3.47 -0.56
C GLY A 115 6.89 -2.06 -0.15
N LYS A 116 7.81 -1.08 -0.23
CA LYS A 116 7.52 0.35 0.00
C LYS A 116 6.75 0.94 -1.18
N VAL A 117 5.54 0.44 -1.35
CA VAL A 117 4.61 0.82 -2.42
C VAL A 117 4.00 2.20 -2.15
N LEU A 118 3.65 2.90 -3.23
CA LEU A 118 2.86 4.11 -3.20
C LEU A 118 1.46 3.78 -2.65
N LEU A 119 1.03 4.53 -1.65
CA LEU A 119 -0.29 4.41 -1.06
C LEU A 119 -1.18 5.56 -1.53
N HIS A 120 -2.42 5.22 -1.86
CA HIS A 120 -3.46 6.16 -2.24
C HIS A 120 -4.37 6.42 -1.02
N PRO A 121 -4.67 7.70 -0.71
CA PRO A 121 -5.59 8.03 0.36
C PRO A 121 -7.04 7.72 -0.05
N LEU A 122 -7.82 7.22 0.91
CA LEU A 122 -9.25 6.99 0.84
C LEU A 122 -9.89 7.59 2.08
N THR A 123 -10.56 8.72 1.93
CA THR A 123 -11.22 9.41 3.05
C THR A 123 -12.69 9.02 3.12
N ILE A 124 -13.09 8.48 4.27
CA ILE A 124 -14.49 8.29 4.65
C ILE A 124 -14.87 9.48 5.54
N VAL A 125 -15.86 10.26 5.13
CA VAL A 125 -16.24 11.49 5.84
C VAL A 125 -17.30 11.18 6.90
N GLU A 126 -17.22 11.93 8.01
CA GLU A 126 -18.20 11.88 9.10
C GLU A 126 -19.62 12.17 8.60
N GLY A 127 -20.59 11.52 9.23
CA GLY A 127 -22.00 11.63 8.86
C GLY A 127 -22.38 11.01 7.50
N TRP A 128 -21.47 10.35 6.78
CA TRP A 128 -21.88 9.61 5.57
C TRP A 128 -22.78 8.43 5.90
N THR A 129 -23.78 8.22 5.05
CA THR A 129 -24.52 6.96 5.04
C THR A 129 -23.69 5.85 4.38
N PHE A 130 -24.03 4.59 4.67
CA PHE A 130 -23.40 3.45 4.02
C PHE A 130 -23.48 3.53 2.48
N ALA A 131 -24.59 4.04 1.95
CA ALA A 131 -24.77 4.23 0.51
C ALA A 131 -23.80 5.29 -0.07
N GLN A 132 -23.62 6.42 0.62
CA GLN A 132 -22.67 7.47 0.21
C GLN A 132 -21.23 6.95 0.23
N MET A 133 -20.86 6.24 1.29
CA MET A 133 -19.55 5.59 1.40
C MET A 133 -19.33 4.61 0.24
N ARG A 134 -20.29 3.73 -0.07
CA ARG A 134 -20.17 2.80 -1.22
C ARG A 134 -20.03 3.52 -2.55
N ALA A 135 -20.79 4.58 -2.78
CA ALA A 135 -20.68 5.40 -3.99
C ALA A 135 -19.33 6.12 -4.07
N HIS A 136 -18.72 6.48 -2.94
CA HIS A 136 -17.36 7.00 -2.90
C HIS A 136 -16.34 5.92 -3.28
N LEU A 137 -16.38 4.73 -2.66
CA LEU A 137 -15.47 3.62 -2.99
C LEU A 137 -15.56 3.20 -4.46
N ALA A 138 -16.76 3.17 -5.04
CA ALA A 138 -16.98 2.79 -6.44
C ALA A 138 -16.34 3.77 -7.45
N ARG A 139 -16.01 4.99 -7.04
CA ARG A 139 -15.38 6.01 -7.90
C ARG A 139 -13.85 5.99 -7.85
N GLN A 140 -13.24 5.11 -7.06
CA GLN A 140 -11.79 5.13 -6.81
C GLN A 140 -11.02 4.24 -7.78
N PRO A 141 -10.26 4.80 -8.75
CA PRO A 141 -9.65 4.04 -9.83
C PRO A 141 -8.46 3.16 -9.40
N PHE A 142 -7.95 3.34 -8.17
CA PHE A 142 -6.88 2.52 -7.62
C PHE A 142 -7.41 1.25 -6.93
N LEU A 143 -8.72 1.16 -6.67
CA LEU A 143 -9.33 0.00 -6.04
C LEU A 143 -9.75 -1.06 -7.07
N ARG A 144 -9.79 -2.31 -6.61
CA ARG A 144 -10.52 -3.38 -7.30
C ARG A 144 -11.95 -3.39 -6.82
N HIS A 145 -12.88 -3.02 -7.71
CA HIS A 145 -14.31 -3.05 -7.42
C HIS A 145 -14.82 -4.49 -7.53
N THR A 146 -15.14 -5.10 -6.38
CA THR A 146 -15.67 -6.46 -6.29
C THR A 146 -17.10 -6.49 -5.74
N LEU A 147 -17.58 -5.37 -5.21
CA LEU A 147 -18.89 -5.20 -4.58
C LEU A 147 -19.90 -4.43 -5.45
N GLU A 148 -19.60 -4.26 -6.73
CA GLU A 148 -20.51 -3.62 -7.68
C GLU A 148 -21.83 -4.42 -7.77
N GLY A 149 -22.96 -3.71 -7.67
CA GLY A 149 -24.30 -4.32 -7.66
C GLY A 149 -24.65 -5.17 -6.42
N ALA A 150 -23.73 -5.36 -5.47
CA ALA A 150 -24.01 -6.16 -4.27
C ALA A 150 -25.03 -5.45 -3.35
N SER A 151 -25.94 -6.21 -2.74
CA SER A 151 -26.81 -5.68 -1.69
C SER A 151 -26.01 -5.40 -0.40
N PRO A 152 -26.50 -4.53 0.50
CA PRO A 152 -25.85 -4.29 1.79
C PRO A 152 -25.56 -5.57 2.59
N GLU A 153 -26.47 -6.54 2.56
CA GLU A 153 -26.34 -7.83 3.25
C GLU A 153 -25.20 -8.66 2.67
N VAL A 154 -25.08 -8.69 1.35
CA VAL A 154 -23.98 -9.39 0.65
C VAL A 154 -22.64 -8.72 0.94
N VAL A 155 -22.60 -7.38 0.99
CA VAL A 155 -21.38 -6.66 1.39
C VAL A 155 -20.96 -7.07 2.80
N MET A 156 -21.91 -7.06 3.74
CA MET A 156 -21.67 -7.43 5.13
C MET A 156 -21.22 -8.89 5.27
N GLN A 157 -21.80 -9.81 4.50
CA GLN A 157 -21.32 -11.19 4.42
C GLN A 157 -19.87 -11.28 3.90
N ARG A 158 -19.52 -10.56 2.83
CA ARG A 158 -18.17 -10.57 2.24
C ARG A 158 -17.10 -9.98 3.14
N ILE A 159 -17.45 -9.01 3.99
CA ILE A 159 -16.53 -8.50 5.01
C ILE A 159 -16.46 -9.40 6.26
N GLY A 160 -17.27 -10.46 6.34
CA GLY A 160 -17.27 -11.42 7.45
C GLY A 160 -18.20 -11.05 8.61
N ARG A 161 -19.23 -10.23 8.35
CA ARG A 161 -20.20 -9.71 9.32
C ARG A 161 -21.65 -10.01 8.89
N PRO A 162 -22.02 -11.27 8.60
CA PRO A 162 -23.37 -11.59 8.14
C PRO A 162 -24.43 -11.24 9.21
N GLY A 163 -25.61 -10.78 8.77
CA GLY A 163 -26.72 -10.44 9.65
C GLY A 163 -26.59 -9.12 10.42
N ILE A 164 -25.47 -8.40 10.26
CA ILE A 164 -25.23 -7.10 10.90
C ILE A 164 -25.61 -6.00 9.91
N HIS A 165 -26.39 -5.02 10.37
CA HIS A 165 -26.71 -3.83 9.57
C HIS A 165 -25.46 -2.95 9.39
N PRO A 166 -25.12 -2.51 8.17
CA PRO A 166 -23.85 -1.82 7.88
C PRO A 166 -23.78 -0.38 8.39
N GLU A 167 -24.91 0.25 8.65
CA GLU A 167 -24.96 1.70 8.89
C GLU A 167 -24.19 2.15 10.13
N GLY A 168 -23.41 3.22 9.99
CA GLY A 168 -22.58 3.78 11.06
C GLY A 168 -21.40 2.89 11.50
N ARG A 169 -21.20 1.70 10.92
CA ARG A 169 -20.20 0.73 11.40
C ARG A 169 -18.81 0.83 10.75
N PHE A 170 -18.55 1.90 10.03
CA PHE A 170 -17.28 2.13 9.35
C PHE A 170 -16.72 3.46 9.83
N LEU A 171 -15.52 3.43 10.41
CA LEU A 171 -14.95 4.62 11.03
C LEU A 171 -14.65 5.68 9.96
N PRO A 172 -15.11 6.93 10.16
CA PRO A 172 -14.67 8.05 9.35
C PRO A 172 -13.20 8.35 9.61
N ASP A 173 -12.36 8.20 8.59
CA ASP A 173 -10.92 8.50 8.64
C ASP A 173 -10.35 8.52 7.21
N THR A 174 -9.10 8.93 7.07
CA THR A 174 -8.31 8.79 5.84
C THR A 174 -7.42 7.55 5.89
N TYR A 175 -7.88 6.51 5.20
CA TYR A 175 -7.14 5.26 5.05
C TYR A 175 -6.16 5.33 3.89
N HIS A 176 -5.08 4.56 3.96
CA HIS A 176 -4.05 4.52 2.92
C HIS A 176 -3.90 3.09 2.40
N PHE A 177 -4.10 2.91 1.09
CA PHE A 177 -4.09 1.60 0.44
C PHE A 177 -3.21 1.59 -0.82
N PRO A 178 -2.49 0.49 -1.09
CA PRO A 178 -1.81 0.33 -2.36
C PRO A 178 -2.82 0.16 -3.51
N ARG A 179 -2.40 0.47 -4.74
CA ARG A 179 -3.18 0.14 -5.93
C ARG A 179 -3.48 -1.36 -5.97
N GLY A 180 -4.72 -1.70 -6.34
CA GLY A 180 -5.19 -3.06 -6.50
C GLY A 180 -5.76 -3.68 -5.22
N THR A 181 -5.80 -2.95 -4.10
CA THR A 181 -6.60 -3.33 -2.92
C THR A 181 -8.07 -3.40 -3.29
N SER A 182 -8.78 -4.41 -2.80
CA SER A 182 -10.22 -4.55 -3.04
C SER A 182 -11.04 -3.61 -2.15
N ASP A 183 -12.20 -3.20 -2.66
CA ASP A 183 -13.23 -2.51 -1.88
C ASP A 183 -13.64 -3.27 -0.61
N VAL A 184 -13.70 -4.61 -0.66
CA VAL A 184 -13.93 -5.48 0.52
C VAL A 184 -12.86 -5.28 1.59
N GLU A 185 -11.58 -5.27 1.22
CA GLU A 185 -10.47 -5.07 2.18
C GLU A 185 -10.52 -3.67 2.80
N CYS A 186 -10.89 -2.65 2.03
CA CYS A 186 -11.07 -1.29 2.53
C CYS A 186 -12.16 -1.25 3.61
N LEU A 187 -13.33 -1.83 3.32
CA LEU A 187 -14.44 -1.91 4.25
C LEU A 187 -14.10 -2.72 5.50
N LYS A 188 -13.38 -3.85 5.36
CA LYS A 188 -12.91 -4.63 6.52
C LYS A 188 -12.03 -3.79 7.45
N ARG A 189 -11.12 -2.99 6.89
CA ARG A 189 -10.23 -2.13 7.69
C ARG A 189 -11.02 -1.04 8.41
N ALA A 190 -11.94 -0.36 7.72
CA ALA A 190 -12.76 0.68 8.32
C ALA A 190 -13.73 0.12 9.38
N TYR A 191 -14.27 -1.08 9.16
CA TYR A 191 -15.11 -1.78 10.15
C TYR A 191 -14.31 -2.15 11.40
N ALA A 192 -13.14 -2.76 11.24
CA ALA A 192 -12.29 -3.14 12.36
C ALA A 192 -11.84 -1.90 13.18
N ALA A 193 -11.51 -0.80 12.49
CA ALA A 193 -11.19 0.46 13.14
C ALA A 193 -12.37 1.01 13.96
N MET A 194 -13.61 0.91 13.45
CA MET A 194 -14.80 1.33 14.20
C MET A 194 -15.02 0.48 15.45
N GLU A 195 -14.87 -0.84 15.34
CA GLU A 195 -15.04 -1.73 16.51
C GLU A 195 -14.02 -1.43 17.60
N SER A 196 -12.75 -1.21 17.24
CA SER A 196 -11.71 -0.82 18.19
C SER A 196 -12.01 0.55 18.82
N PHE A 197 -12.30 1.56 17.99
CA PHE A 197 -12.64 2.90 18.46
C PHE A 197 -13.84 2.88 19.43
N LEU A 198 -14.88 2.14 19.08
CA LEU A 198 -16.09 2.04 19.89
C LEU A 198 -15.86 1.28 21.19
N ALA A 199 -15.02 0.24 21.18
CA ALA A 199 -14.64 -0.49 22.38
C ALA A 199 -13.85 0.39 23.36
N GLU A 200 -12.90 1.19 22.85
CA GLU A 200 -12.12 2.14 23.64
C GLU A 200 -13.02 3.23 24.23
N ALA A 201 -13.82 3.90 23.39
CA ALA A 201 -14.76 4.94 23.84
C ALA A 201 -15.78 4.40 24.85
N TRP A 202 -16.24 3.16 24.70
CA TRP A 202 -17.16 2.54 25.63
C TRP A 202 -16.52 2.19 26.98
N ALA A 203 -15.24 1.83 26.99
CA ALA A 203 -14.50 1.59 28.22
C ALA A 203 -14.27 2.88 29.03
N GLU A 204 -14.09 4.01 28.34
CA GLU A 204 -13.86 5.33 28.93
C GLU A 204 -15.15 6.12 29.24
N ARG A 205 -16.32 5.53 28.95
CA ARG A 205 -17.61 6.22 29.08
C ARG A 205 -17.94 6.61 30.52
N ASP A 206 -18.80 7.61 30.67
CA ASP A 206 -19.41 7.94 31.96
C ASP A 206 -20.34 6.79 32.42
N PRO A 207 -20.16 6.24 33.64
CA PRO A 207 -20.97 5.12 34.14
C PRO A 207 -22.45 5.47 34.33
N GLY A 208 -22.83 6.75 34.37
CA GLY A 208 -24.21 7.22 34.51
C GLY A 208 -24.99 7.32 33.19
N LEU A 209 -24.42 6.90 32.06
CA LEU A 209 -25.10 6.94 30.76
C LEU A 209 -26.28 5.96 30.72
N PRO A 210 -27.47 6.39 30.23
CA PRO A 210 -28.65 5.55 30.05
C PRO A 210 -28.54 4.71 28.76
N LEU A 211 -27.39 4.07 28.55
CA LEU A 211 -27.08 3.28 27.36
C LEU A 211 -26.57 1.92 27.83
N GLU A 212 -27.06 0.85 27.21
CA GLU A 212 -26.74 -0.53 27.61
C GLU A 212 -25.58 -1.10 26.79
N THR A 213 -25.42 -0.64 25.54
CA THR A 213 -24.44 -1.20 24.62
C THR A 213 -23.62 -0.13 23.90
N PRO A 214 -22.38 -0.47 23.45
CA PRO A 214 -21.61 0.42 22.60
C PRO A 214 -22.36 0.78 21.32
N TYR A 215 -23.17 -0.13 20.78
CA TYR A 215 -23.94 0.14 19.57
C TYR A 215 -25.01 1.22 19.78
N GLU A 216 -25.65 1.28 20.95
CA GLU A 216 -26.57 2.38 21.27
C GLU A 216 -25.86 3.73 21.39
N ALA A 217 -24.64 3.74 21.92
CA ALA A 217 -23.80 4.95 21.92
C ALA A 217 -23.48 5.41 20.50
N LEU A 218 -23.20 4.47 19.59
CA LEU A 218 -22.97 4.79 18.18
C LEU A 218 -24.23 5.37 17.50
N ILE A 219 -25.42 4.83 17.80
CA ILE A 219 -26.69 5.37 17.29
C ILE A 219 -26.91 6.79 17.83
N LEU A 220 -26.69 7.02 19.12
CA LEU A 220 -26.83 8.36 19.69
C LEU A 220 -25.83 9.34 19.06
N ALA A 221 -24.58 8.91 18.87
CA ALA A 221 -23.55 9.69 18.21
C ALA A 221 -23.92 10.06 16.77
N SER A 222 -24.52 9.14 16.01
CA SER A 222 -24.96 9.42 14.63
C SER A 222 -26.09 10.45 14.57
N ILE A 223 -27.00 10.46 15.56
CA ILE A 223 -28.04 11.48 15.68
C ILE A 223 -27.42 12.84 15.99
N ILE A 224 -26.51 12.91 16.98
CA ILE A 224 -25.81 14.15 17.35
C ILE A 224 -25.03 14.72 16.15
N GLU A 225 -24.34 13.87 15.41
CA GLU A 225 -23.55 14.26 14.24
C GLU A 225 -24.42 14.86 13.13
N LYS A 226 -25.67 14.43 13.01
CA LYS A 226 -26.62 14.98 12.03
C LYS A 226 -27.36 16.23 12.50
N GLU A 227 -27.38 16.50 13.81
CA GLU A 227 -28.13 17.61 14.39
C GLU A 227 -27.41 18.96 14.24
N THR A 228 -26.08 18.96 14.32
CA THR A 228 -25.28 20.20 14.19
C THR A 228 -24.01 19.98 13.38
N ALA A 229 -23.65 20.98 12.59
CA ALA A 229 -22.34 21.06 11.95
C ALA A 229 -21.29 21.79 12.81
N VAL A 230 -21.68 22.31 13.98
CA VAL A 230 -20.83 23.09 14.89
C VAL A 230 -20.27 22.16 15.98
N PRO A 231 -18.97 21.84 15.97
CA PRO A 231 -18.40 20.88 16.92
C PRO A 231 -18.60 21.25 18.39
N GLU A 232 -18.59 22.55 18.71
CA GLU A 232 -18.73 23.08 20.07
C GLU A 232 -20.13 22.86 20.66
N GLU A 233 -21.15 22.68 19.83
CA GLU A 233 -22.52 22.43 20.27
C GLU A 233 -22.78 20.96 20.60
N ARG A 234 -21.95 20.03 20.08
CA ARG A 234 -22.16 18.58 20.22
C ARG A 234 -22.28 18.13 21.69
N PRO A 235 -21.45 18.59 22.65
CA PRO A 235 -21.60 18.19 24.06
C PRO A 235 -22.92 18.67 24.69
N LEU A 236 -23.39 19.86 24.31
CA LEU A 236 -24.65 20.41 24.81
C LEU A 236 -25.84 19.59 24.31
N ILE A 237 -25.86 19.30 23.00
CA ILE A 237 -26.88 18.47 22.35
C ILE A 237 -26.88 17.05 22.93
N ALA A 238 -25.69 16.44 23.08
CA ALA A 238 -25.53 15.14 23.71
C ALA A 238 -26.14 15.12 25.12
N GLY A 239 -25.87 16.14 25.93
CA GLY A 239 -26.44 16.29 27.26
C GLY A 239 -27.97 16.38 27.26
N VAL A 240 -28.57 17.06 26.27
CA VAL A 240 -30.03 17.12 26.12
C VAL A 240 -30.60 15.74 25.82
N PHE A 241 -30.03 14.99 24.88
CA PHE A 241 -30.52 13.66 24.53
C PHE A 241 -30.36 12.66 25.68
N VAL A 242 -29.22 12.66 26.37
CA VAL A 242 -29.00 11.82 27.55
C VAL A 242 -30.06 12.07 28.63
N ARG A 243 -30.36 13.34 28.95
CA ARG A 243 -31.43 13.69 29.92
C ARG A 243 -32.82 13.26 29.46
N ARG A 244 -33.10 13.28 28.15
CA ARG A 244 -34.36 12.77 27.61
C ARG A 244 -34.49 11.26 27.78
N LEU A 245 -33.42 10.52 27.46
CA LEU A 245 -33.36 9.06 27.64
C LEU A 245 -33.56 8.66 29.11
N GLN A 246 -32.89 9.34 30.05
CA GLN A 246 -33.06 9.10 31.49
C GLN A 246 -34.51 9.29 31.98
N ARG A 247 -35.28 10.16 31.31
CA ARG A 247 -36.69 10.43 31.64
C ARG A 247 -37.68 9.59 30.82
N GLY A 248 -37.20 8.64 30.02
CA GLY A 248 -38.04 7.82 29.13
C GLY A 248 -38.73 8.62 28.03
N MET A 249 -38.24 9.82 27.70
CA MET A 249 -38.83 10.68 26.67
C MET A 249 -38.31 10.30 25.29
N ARG A 250 -39.18 10.41 24.27
CA ARG A 250 -38.76 10.29 22.87
C ARG A 250 -37.72 11.37 22.53
N LEU A 251 -36.73 11.04 21.72
CA LEU A 251 -35.68 11.99 21.32
C LEU A 251 -36.23 13.13 20.46
N GLN A 252 -37.23 12.85 19.59
CA GLN A 252 -37.91 13.82 18.72
C GLN A 252 -36.92 14.67 17.89
N THR A 253 -36.06 13.99 17.13
CA THR A 253 -35.00 14.61 16.31
C THR A 253 -35.36 14.52 14.84
N ASP A 254 -35.26 15.63 14.12
CA ASP A 254 -35.57 15.70 12.68
C ASP A 254 -34.71 14.75 11.80
N PRO A 255 -33.41 14.49 12.09
CA PRO A 255 -32.60 13.59 11.28
C PRO A 255 -33.09 12.14 11.20
N THR A 256 -33.76 11.64 12.25
CA THR A 256 -34.28 10.25 12.26
C THR A 256 -35.51 10.06 11.38
N VAL A 257 -36.13 11.15 10.90
CA VAL A 257 -37.31 11.11 10.03
C VAL A 257 -36.91 11.11 8.56
N ILE A 258 -35.72 11.62 8.23
CA ILE A 258 -35.17 11.65 6.86
C ILE A 258 -34.43 10.35 6.53
N TYR A 259 -34.05 9.56 7.55
CA TYR A 259 -33.38 8.26 7.44
C TYR A 259 -34.36 7.10 7.20
#